data_AF-A0A6P0V1E4-F1
#
_entry.id   AF-A0A6P0V1E4-F1
#
_cell.length_a   1.000
_cell.length_b   1.000
_cell.length_c   1.000
_cell.angle_alpha   90.00
_cell.angle_beta   90.00
_cell.angle_gamma   90.00
#
_symmetry.space_group_name_H-M   'P 1'
#
loop_
_entity.id
_entity.type
_entity.pdbx_description
1 polymer ?
#
loop_
_entity_poly.entity_id
_entity_poly.type
_entity_poly.pdbx_seq_one_letter_code
_entity_poly.pdbx_strand_id
1 'polypeptide(L)'
;MQAVYHLLWNIVQLLVALAILFVANYLRSPFLANLRFWLFWLVLGLSLSLIISAVIGIKKHRSLLKMLSVLVLIVSFAGFSSILGTEAKFHLVKHQIFSTDANRLEKLGNHFIVGYRDFEGLKKLVEHRAIGGVFITARNIKEQSKADIQQQISTLQGIRQQQGLSPLWIAVDQEGGIVSRLSPPLTQLPPLATIISEEQPIEQSKAAVIKYARVHGQELSEIGVNLNFAPVVDLNKGVVNPQDKFSQIYRRAISADREVVAKVALWYCQTLEEYGVKCTIKHFPGLGRVDTDTHIDHAELDTPLSELVADDWVPFRQVMNNSQAFTMLGHAKLMAVDDQNPVSFSSAVVGDMIRKSWQHDGVLITDDFCMQAVYSSKAGLAAATIEAINAGIDLVLIAFTQDLYYPAMDALLKADQAGILDQVVLDKSYRRLEQAKIISRG
;
A
#
# COMPACT_ATOMS: atom_id res chain seq x y z
N MET A 1 -37.97 -31.09 28.00
CA MET A 1 -37.64 -29.66 27.80
C MET A 1 -36.23 -29.29 28.30
N GLN A 2 -35.90 -29.33 29.60
CA GLN A 2 -34.59 -28.84 30.12
C GLN A 2 -33.34 -29.42 29.41
N ALA A 3 -33.31 -30.74 29.13
CA ALA A 3 -32.19 -31.34 28.41
C ALA A 3 -32.00 -30.79 26.97
N VAL A 4 -33.10 -30.50 26.27
CA VAL A 4 -33.10 -29.90 24.93
C VAL A 4 -32.63 -28.45 25.00
N TYR A 5 -33.05 -27.69 26.03
CA TYR A 5 -32.57 -26.33 26.27
C TYR A 5 -31.06 -26.30 26.51
N HIS A 6 -30.52 -27.18 27.38
CA HIS A 6 -29.07 -27.27 27.60
C HIS A 6 -28.29 -27.72 26.35
N LEU A 7 -28.88 -28.59 25.53
CA LEU A 7 -28.28 -28.99 24.25
C LEU A 7 -28.19 -27.82 23.27
N LEU A 8 -29.29 -27.10 23.06
CA LEU A 8 -29.34 -25.90 22.21
C LEU A 8 -28.39 -24.81 22.72
N TRP A 9 -28.34 -24.58 24.03
CA TRP A 9 -27.42 -23.61 24.64
C TRP A 9 -25.95 -23.96 24.37
N ASN A 10 -25.55 -25.21 24.57
CA ASN A 10 -24.18 -25.66 24.27
C ASN A 10 -23.83 -25.55 22.77
N ILE A 11 -24.80 -25.79 21.87
CA ILE A 11 -24.62 -25.60 20.43
C ILE A 11 -24.40 -24.12 20.10
N VAL A 12 -25.20 -23.21 20.68
CA VAL A 12 -24.99 -21.75 20.52
C VAL A 12 -23.62 -21.32 21.05
N GLN A 13 -23.22 -21.81 22.23
CA GLN A 13 -21.88 -21.54 22.78
C GLN A 13 -20.75 -22.03 21.86
N LEU A 14 -20.92 -23.19 21.22
CA LEU A 14 -19.94 -23.72 20.27
C LEU A 14 -19.86 -22.88 19.00
N LEU A 15 -20.99 -22.45 18.44
CA LEU A 15 -21.04 -21.56 17.28
C LEU A 15 -20.36 -20.21 17.58
N VAL A 16 -20.61 -19.64 18.77
CA VAL A 16 -19.93 -18.41 19.22
C VAL A 16 -18.44 -18.65 19.42
N ALA A 17 -18.02 -19.79 20.00
CA ALA A 17 -16.60 -20.15 20.14
C ALA A 17 -15.89 -20.28 18.78
N LEU A 18 -16.55 -20.88 17.78
CA LEU A 18 -16.01 -21.00 16.42
C LEU A 18 -15.91 -19.63 15.72
N ALA A 19 -16.91 -18.76 15.86
CA ALA A 19 -16.86 -17.39 15.35
C ALA A 19 -15.75 -16.57 16.02
N ILE A 20 -15.56 -16.75 17.33
CA ILE A 20 -14.44 -16.18 18.11
C ILE A 20 -13.09 -16.64 17.56
N LEU A 21 -12.90 -17.94 17.33
CA LEU A 21 -11.66 -18.51 16.79
C LEU A 21 -11.38 -18.00 15.36
N PHE A 22 -12.42 -17.82 14.55
CA PHE A 22 -12.29 -17.19 13.23
C PHE A 22 -11.82 -15.72 13.36
N VAL A 23 -12.53 -14.89 14.13
CA VAL A 23 -12.16 -13.47 14.32
C VAL A 23 -10.77 -13.33 14.96
N ALA A 24 -10.39 -14.21 15.89
CA ALA A 24 -9.06 -14.27 16.48
C ALA A 24 -7.95 -14.38 15.42
N ASN A 25 -8.09 -15.34 14.50
CA ASN A 25 -7.09 -15.61 13.47
C ASN A 25 -6.98 -14.49 12.42
N TYR A 26 -8.05 -13.73 12.21
CA TYR A 26 -8.08 -12.61 11.25
C TYR A 26 -8.02 -11.21 11.90
N LEU A 27 -7.83 -11.11 13.22
CA LEU A 27 -7.93 -9.86 14.00
C LEU A 27 -7.00 -8.74 13.49
N ARG A 28 -5.86 -9.10 12.90
CA ARG A 28 -4.85 -8.18 12.34
C ARG A 28 -4.92 -8.02 10.82
N SER A 29 -5.98 -8.52 10.18
CA SER A 29 -6.26 -8.20 8.77
C SER A 29 -6.52 -6.70 8.58
N PRO A 30 -6.17 -6.10 7.42
CA PRO A 30 -6.42 -4.68 7.15
C PRO A 30 -7.88 -4.28 7.35
N PHE A 31 -8.81 -5.12 6.90
CA PHE A 31 -10.26 -4.90 7.00
C PHE A 31 -10.74 -4.63 8.43
N LEU A 32 -10.11 -5.24 9.45
CA LEU A 32 -10.50 -5.07 10.86
C LEU A 32 -9.76 -3.94 11.58
N ALA A 33 -8.76 -3.27 10.99
CA ALA A 33 -7.90 -2.33 11.71
C ALA A 33 -8.65 -1.12 12.34
N ASN A 34 -9.83 -0.74 11.82
CA ASN A 34 -10.70 0.28 12.44
C ASN A 34 -11.38 -0.21 13.72
N LEU A 35 -11.72 -1.50 13.79
CA LEU A 35 -12.48 -2.11 14.89
C LEU A 35 -11.57 -2.91 15.85
N ARG A 36 -10.32 -3.18 15.46
CA ARG A 36 -9.35 -4.05 16.15
C ARG A 36 -9.27 -3.84 17.66
N PHE A 37 -9.25 -2.58 18.13
CA PHE A 37 -9.19 -2.29 19.57
C PHE A 37 -10.43 -2.82 20.32
N TRP A 38 -11.62 -2.56 19.80
CA TRP A 38 -12.88 -3.03 20.38
C TRP A 38 -13.05 -4.54 20.22
N LEU A 39 -12.70 -5.08 19.05
CA LEU A 39 -12.76 -6.52 18.76
C LEU A 39 -11.80 -7.31 19.66
N PHE A 40 -10.59 -6.82 19.93
CA PHE A 40 -9.65 -7.46 20.85
C PHE A 40 -10.29 -7.68 22.23
N TRP A 41 -10.80 -6.62 22.86
CA TRP A 41 -11.41 -6.70 24.19
C TRP A 41 -12.71 -7.51 24.20
N LEU A 42 -13.57 -7.32 23.19
CA LEU A 42 -14.82 -8.07 23.04
C LEU A 42 -14.55 -9.58 22.95
N VAL A 43 -13.69 -9.99 22.03
CA VAL A 43 -13.43 -11.40 21.75
C VAL A 43 -12.64 -12.04 22.90
N LEU A 44 -11.71 -11.33 23.54
CA LEU A 44 -11.01 -11.77 24.76
C LEU A 44 -12.01 -12.04 25.92
N GLY A 45 -12.92 -11.09 26.19
CA GLY A 45 -13.93 -11.19 27.25
C GLY A 45 -14.97 -12.28 26.99
N LEU A 46 -15.44 -12.43 25.75
CA LEU A 46 -16.34 -13.51 25.36
C LEU A 46 -15.67 -14.88 25.47
N SER A 47 -14.40 -15.01 25.04
CA SER A 47 -13.64 -16.26 25.17
C SER A 47 -13.50 -16.68 26.63
N LEU A 48 -13.15 -15.75 27.53
CA LEU A 48 -13.04 -16.02 28.96
C LEU A 48 -14.40 -16.42 29.57
N SER A 49 -15.47 -15.76 29.16
CA SER A 49 -16.84 -16.07 29.61
C SER A 49 -17.29 -17.48 29.17
N LEU A 50 -16.96 -17.88 27.95
CA LEU A 50 -17.24 -19.23 27.44
C LEU A 50 -16.38 -20.29 28.14
N ILE A 51 -15.09 -20.03 28.39
CA ILE A 51 -14.21 -20.91 29.16
C ILE A 51 -14.79 -21.18 30.55
N ILE A 52 -15.22 -20.13 31.27
CA ILE A 52 -15.84 -20.26 32.60
C ILE A 52 -17.13 -21.06 32.52
N SER A 53 -18.01 -20.73 31.57
CA SER A 53 -19.29 -21.44 31.39
C SER A 53 -19.10 -22.91 31.04
N ALA A 54 -18.14 -23.23 30.17
CA ALA A 54 -17.78 -24.58 29.78
C ALA A 54 -17.22 -25.40 30.97
N VAL A 55 -16.35 -24.82 31.80
CA VAL A 55 -15.86 -25.47 33.03
C VAL A 55 -16.99 -25.79 34.01
N ILE A 56 -17.98 -24.90 34.14
CA ILE A 56 -19.20 -25.15 34.93
C ILE A 56 -20.02 -26.29 34.30
N GLY A 57 -20.21 -26.27 32.97
CA GLY A 57 -20.92 -27.30 32.22
C GLY A 57 -20.29 -28.70 32.35
N ILE A 58 -18.97 -28.80 32.27
CA ILE A 58 -18.21 -30.05 32.44
C ILE A 58 -18.42 -30.67 33.83
N LYS A 59 -18.56 -29.84 34.87
CA LYS A 59 -18.84 -30.27 36.25
C LYS A 59 -20.31 -30.66 36.47
N LYS A 60 -21.25 -29.98 35.79
CA LYS A 60 -22.70 -30.12 36.00
C LYS A 60 -23.35 -31.22 35.15
N HIS A 61 -22.84 -31.47 33.95
CA HIS A 61 -23.50 -32.34 32.96
C HIS A 61 -22.84 -33.72 32.82
N ARG A 62 -23.56 -34.66 32.21
CA ARG A 62 -23.11 -36.03 31.89
C ARG A 62 -23.31 -36.32 30.40
N SER A 63 -22.64 -37.37 29.90
CA SER A 63 -22.75 -37.85 28.51
C SER A 63 -22.53 -36.72 27.47
N LEU A 64 -23.32 -36.68 26.39
CA LEU A 64 -23.25 -35.72 25.28
C LEU A 64 -23.05 -34.26 25.70
N LEU A 65 -23.80 -33.79 26.71
CA LEU A 65 -23.70 -32.40 27.18
C LEU A 65 -22.32 -32.09 27.79
N LYS A 66 -21.69 -33.07 28.45
CA LYS A 66 -20.31 -32.92 28.95
C LYS A 66 -19.31 -32.86 27.79
N MET A 67 -19.48 -33.69 26.76
CA MET A 67 -18.62 -33.66 25.57
C MET A 67 -18.72 -32.32 24.83
N LEU A 68 -19.93 -31.79 24.67
CA LEU A 68 -20.13 -30.45 24.09
C LEU A 68 -19.48 -29.35 24.94
N SER A 69 -19.61 -29.39 26.26
CA SER A 69 -18.91 -28.43 27.13
C SER A 69 -17.37 -28.55 27.04
N VAL A 70 -16.81 -29.75 26.88
CA VAL A 70 -15.38 -29.93 26.60
C VAL A 70 -15.00 -29.32 25.24
N LEU A 71 -15.81 -29.50 24.21
CA LEU A 71 -15.55 -28.93 22.89
C LEU A 71 -15.60 -27.40 22.90
N VAL A 72 -16.60 -26.80 23.57
CA VAL A 72 -16.67 -25.34 23.79
C VAL A 72 -15.42 -24.83 24.52
N LEU A 73 -14.97 -25.54 25.57
CA LEU A 73 -13.75 -25.18 26.30
C LEU A 73 -12.52 -25.17 25.39
N ILE A 74 -12.32 -26.23 24.60
CA ILE A 74 -11.17 -26.35 23.67
C ILE A 74 -11.19 -25.23 22.63
N VAL A 75 -12.31 -25.00 21.96
CA VAL A 75 -12.41 -23.98 20.90
C VAL A 75 -12.26 -22.56 21.47
N SER A 76 -12.88 -22.28 22.63
CA SER A 76 -12.78 -20.96 23.27
C SER A 76 -11.36 -20.69 23.80
N PHE A 77 -10.67 -21.72 24.31
CA PHE A 77 -9.27 -21.61 24.73
C PHE A 77 -8.34 -21.40 23.51
N ALA A 78 -8.57 -22.11 22.40
CA ALA A 78 -7.82 -21.88 21.17
C ALA A 78 -8.00 -20.44 20.63
N GLY A 79 -9.23 -19.91 20.65
CA GLY A 79 -9.50 -18.51 20.29
C GLY A 79 -8.79 -17.51 21.20
N PHE A 80 -8.90 -17.71 22.52
CA PHE A 80 -8.21 -16.90 23.54
C PHE A 80 -6.68 -16.89 23.35
N SER A 81 -6.07 -18.06 23.19
CA SER A 81 -4.64 -18.21 22.97
C SER A 81 -4.18 -17.61 21.63
N SER A 82 -4.99 -17.71 20.57
CA SER A 82 -4.68 -17.10 19.27
C SER A 82 -4.65 -15.57 19.36
N ILE A 83 -5.60 -14.95 20.07
CA ILE A 83 -5.63 -13.49 20.28
C ILE A 83 -4.44 -13.01 21.09
N LEU A 84 -4.16 -13.63 22.24
CA LEU A 84 -3.00 -13.25 23.05
C LEU A 84 -1.69 -13.50 22.31
N GLY A 85 -1.58 -14.60 21.55
CA GLY A 85 -0.41 -14.92 20.75
C GLY A 85 -0.17 -13.93 19.61
N THR A 86 -1.22 -13.53 18.88
CA THR A 86 -1.11 -12.52 17.80
C THR A 86 -0.85 -11.11 18.33
N GLU A 87 -1.40 -10.75 19.49
CA GLU A 87 -1.10 -9.48 20.17
C GLU A 87 0.35 -9.43 20.68
N ALA A 88 0.77 -10.47 21.41
CA ALA A 88 2.15 -10.59 21.91
C ALA A 88 3.16 -10.62 20.76
N LYS A 89 2.93 -11.39 19.69
CA LYS A 89 3.80 -11.44 18.51
C LYS A 89 3.96 -10.06 17.89
N PHE A 90 2.88 -9.29 17.73
CA PHE A 90 2.96 -7.93 17.19
C PHE A 90 3.78 -7.00 18.09
N HIS A 91 3.56 -7.02 19.41
CA HIS A 91 4.31 -6.19 20.34
C HIS A 91 5.80 -6.57 20.38
N LEU A 92 6.13 -7.87 20.29
CA LEU A 92 7.50 -8.37 20.17
C LEU A 92 8.16 -7.90 18.87
N VAL A 93 7.49 -8.04 17.72
CA VAL A 93 8.01 -7.56 16.42
C VAL A 93 8.21 -6.04 16.45
N LYS A 94 7.23 -5.27 16.93
CA LYS A 94 7.34 -3.82 17.08
C LYS A 94 8.50 -3.41 17.99
N HIS A 95 8.70 -4.10 19.11
CA HIS A 95 9.85 -3.90 19.98
C HIS A 95 11.16 -4.24 19.26
N GLN A 96 11.22 -5.37 18.54
CA GLN A 96 12.39 -5.82 17.81
C GLN A 96 12.85 -4.77 16.77
N ILE A 97 11.92 -4.17 16.04
CA ILE A 97 12.20 -3.05 15.12
C ILE A 97 12.86 -1.90 15.87
N PHE A 98 12.25 -1.38 16.94
CA PHE A 98 12.82 -0.25 17.69
C PHE A 98 14.09 -0.58 18.50
N SER A 99 14.39 -1.87 18.74
CA SER A 99 15.65 -2.32 19.34
C SER A 99 16.75 -2.66 18.32
N THR A 100 16.46 -2.56 17.02
CA THR A 100 17.46 -2.79 15.96
C THR A 100 18.42 -1.59 15.88
N ASP A 101 19.70 -1.84 15.59
CA ASP A 101 20.69 -0.78 15.35
C ASP A 101 20.16 0.23 14.30
N ALA A 102 20.32 1.52 14.59
CA ALA A 102 19.70 2.59 13.80
C ALA A 102 20.26 2.66 12.37
N ASN A 103 21.54 2.36 12.13
CA ASN A 103 22.12 2.38 10.79
C ASN A 103 21.67 1.16 9.98
N ARG A 104 21.58 -0.01 10.63
CA ARG A 104 21.00 -1.21 10.00
C ARG A 104 19.53 -1.00 9.65
N LEU A 105 18.76 -0.42 10.57
CA LEU A 105 17.34 -0.15 10.39
C LEU A 105 17.12 0.90 9.30
N GLU A 106 17.97 1.93 9.21
CA GLU A 106 17.96 2.92 8.13
C GLU A 106 18.16 2.29 6.75
N LYS A 107 19.16 1.41 6.60
CA LYS A 107 19.50 0.76 5.32
C LYS A 107 18.30 0.10 4.65
N LEU A 108 17.43 -0.55 5.43
CA LEU A 108 16.21 -1.21 4.90
C LEU A 108 14.99 -0.30 5.03
N GLY A 109 14.94 0.54 6.07
CA GLY A 109 13.86 1.48 6.35
C GLY A 109 13.67 2.49 5.23
N ASN A 110 14.76 2.97 4.62
CA ASN A 110 14.72 3.91 3.49
C ASN A 110 13.93 3.39 2.26
N HIS A 111 13.68 2.08 2.18
CA HIS A 111 12.86 1.46 1.14
C HIS A 111 11.36 1.39 1.47
N PHE A 112 10.89 1.90 2.62
CA PHE A 112 9.47 1.92 2.97
C PHE A 112 8.85 3.32 2.89
N ILE A 113 7.70 3.41 2.22
CA ILE A 113 6.73 4.50 2.44
C ILE A 113 5.55 3.94 3.22
N VAL A 114 5.28 4.47 4.41
CA VAL A 114 4.18 3.99 5.27
C VAL A 114 3.11 5.04 5.47
N GLY A 115 1.85 4.63 5.49
CA GLY A 115 0.77 5.47 6.01
C GLY A 115 0.59 5.31 7.52
N TYR A 116 -0.19 6.21 8.12
CA TYR A 116 -0.32 6.29 9.58
C TYR A 116 -1.77 6.54 10.05
N ARG A 117 -1.99 6.19 11.32
CA ARG A 117 -3.23 6.43 12.08
C ARG A 117 -2.99 7.22 13.37
N ASP A 118 -1.72 7.32 13.78
CA ASP A 118 -1.25 7.97 15.00
C ASP A 118 0.05 8.69 14.62
N PHE A 119 0.10 10.00 14.87
CA PHE A 119 1.24 10.84 14.50
C PHE A 119 2.45 10.60 15.40
N GLU A 120 2.26 10.31 16.69
CA GLU A 120 3.38 10.02 17.61
C GLU A 120 4.02 8.65 17.29
N GLY A 121 3.21 7.66 16.91
CA GLY A 121 3.69 6.39 16.37
C GLY A 121 4.49 6.55 15.07
N LEU A 122 4.08 7.45 14.18
CA LEU A 122 4.82 7.80 12.96
C LEU A 122 6.14 8.52 13.28
N LYS A 123 6.09 9.52 14.16
CA LYS A 123 7.26 10.28 14.61
C LYS A 123 8.35 9.36 15.16
N LYS A 124 7.98 8.35 15.96
CA LYS A 124 8.91 7.33 16.47
C LYS A 124 9.59 6.52 15.36
N LEU A 125 8.90 6.21 14.25
CA LEU A 125 9.52 5.55 13.10
C LEU A 125 10.58 6.46 12.46
N VAL A 126 10.30 7.76 12.31
CA VAL A 126 11.28 8.73 11.80
C VAL A 126 12.47 8.85 12.75
N GLU A 127 12.24 9.01 14.06
CA GLU A 127 13.29 9.11 15.10
C GLU A 127 14.26 7.91 15.08
N HIS A 128 13.77 6.71 14.79
CA HIS A 128 14.57 5.47 14.67
C HIS A 128 15.02 5.16 13.24
N ARG A 129 14.84 6.08 12.29
CA ARG A 129 15.22 5.94 10.87
C ARG A 129 14.54 4.77 10.13
N ALA A 130 13.39 4.30 10.64
CA ALA A 130 12.74 3.07 10.22
C ALA A 130 11.98 3.14 8.88
N ILE A 131 11.88 4.32 8.26
CA ILE A 131 11.10 4.56 7.04
C ILE A 131 11.84 5.54 6.11
N GLY A 132 11.62 5.42 4.80
CA GLY A 132 12.07 6.35 3.75
C GLY A 132 11.06 7.47 3.48
N GLY A 133 9.78 7.20 3.72
CA GLY A 133 8.72 8.16 3.52
C GLY A 133 7.41 7.87 4.25
N VAL A 134 6.48 8.81 4.09
CA VAL A 134 5.16 8.86 4.71
C VAL A 134 4.11 9.03 3.62
N PHE A 135 3.05 8.24 3.67
CA PHE A 135 1.88 8.42 2.81
C PHE A 135 0.74 9.08 3.59
N ILE A 136 0.25 10.21 3.07
CA ILE A 136 -0.80 11.03 3.69
C ILE A 136 -2.11 10.85 2.91
N THR A 137 -3.18 10.59 3.64
CA THR A 137 -4.52 10.34 3.07
C THR A 137 -5.58 11.26 3.68
N ALA A 138 -6.79 11.23 3.13
CA ALA A 138 -7.95 11.96 3.63
C ALA A 138 -8.23 11.77 5.14
N ARG A 139 -7.81 10.64 5.77
CA ARG A 139 -7.96 10.46 7.23
C ARG A 139 -7.02 11.33 8.05
N ASN A 140 -5.85 11.65 7.49
CA ASN A 140 -4.76 12.32 8.17
C ASN A 140 -4.94 13.84 8.16
N ILE A 141 -5.69 14.35 7.16
CA ILE A 141 -5.94 15.76 6.90
C ILE A 141 -7.40 16.18 7.21
N LYS A 142 -8.25 15.24 7.65
CA LYS A 142 -9.63 15.51 8.06
C LYS A 142 -9.65 16.56 9.17
N GLU A 143 -10.44 17.62 8.97
CA GLU A 143 -10.60 18.74 9.91
C GLU A 143 -9.31 19.52 10.23
N GLN A 144 -8.27 19.38 9.40
CA GLN A 144 -7.01 20.14 9.52
C GLN A 144 -6.93 21.27 8.49
N SER A 145 -6.29 22.38 8.87
CA SER A 145 -5.94 23.45 7.94
C SER A 145 -4.67 23.10 7.15
N LYS A 146 -4.40 23.82 6.04
CA LYS A 146 -3.11 23.71 5.33
C LYS A 146 -1.91 23.90 6.29
N ALA A 147 -2.01 24.81 7.26
CA ALA A 147 -0.95 25.12 8.21
C ALA A 147 -0.69 23.96 9.20
N ASP A 148 -1.73 23.27 9.69
CA ASP A 148 -1.57 22.12 10.59
C ASP A 148 -0.84 20.96 9.90
N ILE A 149 -1.19 20.73 8.63
CA ILE A 149 -0.58 19.69 7.78
C ILE A 149 0.89 20.05 7.50
N GLN A 150 1.15 21.30 7.11
CA GLN A 150 2.50 21.82 6.88
C GLN A 150 3.37 21.71 8.15
N GLN A 151 2.83 22.02 9.33
CA GLN A 151 3.55 21.93 10.60
C GLN A 151 3.86 20.47 10.97
N GLN A 152 2.94 19.54 10.75
CA GLN A 152 3.19 18.10 10.95
C GLN A 152 4.31 17.60 10.03
N ILE A 153 4.23 17.88 8.73
CA ILE A 153 5.25 17.50 7.76
C ILE A 153 6.61 18.12 8.10
N SER A 154 6.65 19.42 8.41
CA SER A 154 7.88 20.13 8.80
C SER A 154 8.51 19.54 10.07
N THR A 155 7.70 19.07 11.02
CA THR A 155 8.19 18.40 12.24
C THR A 155 8.92 17.09 11.89
N LEU A 156 8.35 16.27 11.00
CA LEU A 156 8.98 15.01 10.56
C LEU A 156 10.25 15.27 9.74
N GLN A 157 10.23 16.25 8.84
CA GLN A 157 11.41 16.64 8.06
C GLN A 157 12.53 17.22 8.95
N GLY A 158 12.19 17.97 10.01
CA GLY A 158 13.14 18.49 10.99
C GLY A 158 13.88 17.38 11.74
N ILE A 159 13.17 16.33 12.16
CA ILE A 159 13.79 15.13 12.78
C ILE A 159 14.74 14.46 11.79
N ARG A 160 14.30 14.26 10.53
CA ARG A 160 15.13 13.66 9.48
C ARG A 160 16.39 14.48 9.18
N GLN A 161 16.27 15.81 9.15
CA GLN A 161 17.41 16.72 8.95
C GLN A 161 18.41 16.65 10.11
N GLN A 162 17.93 16.60 11.36
CA GLN A 162 18.79 16.46 12.56
C GLN A 162 19.58 15.14 12.58
N GLN A 163 19.09 14.10 11.90
CA GLN A 163 19.81 12.83 11.72
C GLN A 163 20.92 12.90 10.66
N GLY A 164 21.02 14.00 9.89
CA GLY A 164 21.97 14.16 8.78
C GLY A 164 21.55 13.42 7.50
N LEU A 165 20.28 13.06 7.37
CA LEU A 165 19.77 12.17 6.32
C LEU A 165 18.98 12.93 5.23
N SER A 166 18.85 12.30 4.07
CA SER A 166 18.01 12.81 2.97
C SER A 166 16.53 12.95 3.40
N PRO A 167 15.81 13.99 2.93
CA PRO A 167 14.44 14.28 3.36
C PRO A 167 13.50 13.09 3.18
N LEU A 168 12.49 12.94 4.04
CA LEU A 168 11.43 11.94 3.83
C LEU A 168 10.76 12.16 2.47
N TRP A 169 10.37 11.07 1.78
CA TRP A 169 9.31 11.16 0.78
C TRP A 169 8.00 11.46 1.52
N ILE A 170 7.31 12.51 1.15
CA ILE A 170 6.00 12.86 1.67
C ILE A 170 5.05 12.68 0.49
N ALA A 171 4.33 11.55 0.51
CA ALA A 171 3.58 11.01 -0.61
C ALA A 171 2.07 11.20 -0.44
N VAL A 172 1.37 11.47 -1.53
CA VAL A 172 -0.09 11.65 -1.58
C VAL A 172 -0.70 11.07 -2.84
N ASP A 173 -2.00 10.80 -2.82
CA ASP A 173 -2.83 10.56 -3.99
C ASP A 173 -3.62 11.85 -4.32
N GLN A 174 -3.04 12.73 -5.14
CA GLN A 174 -3.68 13.97 -5.60
C GLN A 174 -3.70 13.99 -7.14
N GLU A 175 -4.52 13.11 -7.71
CA GLU A 175 -4.74 12.99 -9.15
C GLU A 175 -5.75 14.01 -9.67
N GLY A 176 -6.74 14.35 -8.82
CA GLY A 176 -7.92 15.13 -9.19
C GLY A 176 -9.18 14.28 -9.30
N GLY A 177 -10.32 14.94 -9.50
CA GLY A 177 -11.62 14.29 -9.58
C GLY A 177 -11.94 13.47 -8.33
N ILE A 178 -12.17 12.17 -8.50
CA ILE A 178 -12.49 11.24 -7.40
C ILE A 178 -11.29 10.85 -6.53
N VAL A 179 -10.05 11.06 -7.00
CA VAL A 179 -8.83 10.82 -6.24
C VAL A 179 -8.13 12.15 -5.96
N SER A 180 -8.76 12.93 -5.09
CA SER A 180 -8.26 14.21 -4.58
C SER A 180 -8.10 14.11 -3.05
N ARG A 181 -7.17 13.26 -2.57
CA ARG A 181 -7.19 12.83 -1.15
C ARG A 181 -6.92 13.94 -0.14
N LEU A 182 -6.36 15.08 -0.56
CA LEU A 182 -6.08 16.24 0.29
C LEU A 182 -7.06 17.41 0.05
N SER A 183 -8.14 17.19 -0.71
CA SER A 183 -9.16 18.21 -0.98
C SER A 183 -10.47 17.90 -0.24
N PRO A 184 -10.97 18.78 0.66
CA PRO A 184 -10.29 19.93 1.28
C PRO A 184 -9.18 19.48 2.24
N PRO A 185 -8.22 20.35 2.64
CA PRO A 185 -8.18 21.81 2.44
C PRO A 185 -7.52 22.29 1.13
N LEU A 186 -7.00 21.39 0.29
CA LEU A 186 -6.50 21.75 -1.04
C LEU A 186 -7.65 21.92 -2.05
N THR A 187 -7.38 22.60 -3.15
CA THR A 187 -8.32 22.81 -4.26
C THR A 187 -8.72 21.47 -4.87
N GLN A 188 -10.02 21.20 -4.99
CA GLN A 188 -10.51 20.02 -5.72
C GLN A 188 -10.58 20.32 -7.21
N LEU A 189 -9.59 19.88 -7.97
CA LEU A 189 -9.63 19.93 -9.44
C LEU A 189 -10.52 18.81 -10.01
N PRO A 190 -11.12 18.99 -11.21
CA PRO A 190 -11.83 17.93 -11.91
C PRO A 190 -10.86 16.81 -12.38
N PRO A 191 -11.34 15.65 -12.87
CA PRO A 191 -10.46 14.64 -13.47
C PRO A 191 -9.60 15.24 -14.59
N LEU A 192 -8.33 14.85 -14.69
CA LEU A 192 -7.40 15.42 -15.68
C LEU A 192 -7.88 15.25 -17.13
N ALA A 193 -8.65 14.20 -17.42
CA ALA A 193 -9.31 14.00 -18.72
C ALA A 193 -10.23 15.15 -19.14
N THR A 194 -10.89 15.87 -18.21
CA THR A 194 -11.91 16.88 -18.58
C THR A 194 -11.34 18.17 -19.16
N ILE A 195 -10.01 18.34 -19.19
CA ILE A 195 -9.32 19.46 -19.84
C ILE A 195 -8.64 19.07 -21.15
N ILE A 196 -8.83 17.82 -21.58
CA ILE A 196 -8.34 17.29 -22.86
C ILE A 196 -9.51 17.28 -23.85
N SER A 197 -9.29 17.80 -25.05
CA SER A 197 -10.26 17.75 -26.14
C SER A 197 -9.87 16.64 -27.12
N GLU A 198 -10.81 15.75 -27.44
CA GLU A 198 -10.63 14.71 -28.46
C GLU A 198 -10.76 15.27 -29.90
N GLU A 199 -11.38 16.45 -30.05
CA GLU A 199 -11.64 17.09 -31.35
C GLU A 199 -10.51 18.03 -31.80
N GLN A 200 -9.54 18.33 -30.93
CA GLN A 200 -8.45 19.28 -31.20
C GLN A 200 -7.07 18.61 -31.09
N PRO A 201 -6.07 19.09 -31.86
CA PRO A 201 -4.68 18.69 -31.66
C PRO A 201 -4.23 18.90 -30.20
N ILE A 202 -3.69 17.85 -29.58
CA ILE A 202 -3.35 17.79 -28.16
C ILE A 202 -2.46 18.95 -27.65
N GLU A 203 -1.63 19.54 -28.52
CA GLU A 203 -0.82 20.72 -28.20
C GLU A 203 -1.66 21.94 -27.76
N GLN A 204 -2.93 22.05 -28.19
CA GLN A 204 -3.83 23.11 -27.74
C GLN A 204 -4.20 22.96 -26.24
N SER A 205 -4.32 21.73 -25.73
CA SER A 205 -4.56 21.47 -24.30
C SER A 205 -3.32 21.70 -23.43
N LYS A 206 -2.11 21.82 -23.99
CA LYS A 206 -0.86 21.95 -23.23
C LYS A 206 -0.88 23.05 -22.17
N ALA A 207 -1.37 24.24 -22.52
CA ALA A 207 -1.46 25.37 -21.59
C ALA A 207 -2.45 25.10 -20.44
N ALA A 208 -3.55 24.35 -20.70
CA ALA A 208 -4.51 23.96 -19.69
C ALA A 208 -3.93 22.88 -18.75
N VAL A 209 -3.21 21.89 -19.29
CA VAL A 209 -2.52 20.84 -18.51
C VAL A 209 -1.45 21.46 -17.61
N ILE A 210 -0.64 22.38 -18.11
CA ILE A 210 0.34 23.11 -17.29
C ILE A 210 -0.37 23.91 -16.19
N LYS A 211 -1.46 24.65 -16.51
CA LYS A 211 -2.22 25.40 -15.49
C LYS A 211 -2.80 24.49 -14.40
N TYR A 212 -3.31 23.32 -14.77
CA TYR A 212 -3.81 22.30 -13.85
C TYR A 212 -2.68 21.78 -12.94
N ALA A 213 -1.57 21.36 -13.56
CA ALA A 213 -0.41 20.83 -12.85
C ALA A 213 0.23 21.85 -11.91
N ARG A 214 0.25 23.15 -12.28
CA ARG A 214 0.71 24.24 -11.40
C ARG A 214 -0.09 24.35 -10.11
N VAL A 215 -1.41 24.16 -10.13
CA VAL A 215 -2.24 24.21 -8.91
C VAL A 215 -1.88 23.05 -7.99
N HIS A 216 -1.78 21.81 -8.50
CA HIS A 216 -1.33 20.68 -7.69
C HIS A 216 0.12 20.85 -7.20
N GLY A 217 1.07 21.20 -8.08
CA GLY A 217 2.48 21.40 -7.70
C GLY A 217 2.65 22.46 -6.61
N GLN A 218 2.03 23.63 -6.78
CA GLN A 218 2.08 24.70 -5.80
C GLN A 218 1.45 24.29 -4.47
N GLU A 219 0.19 23.82 -4.46
CA GLU A 219 -0.52 23.54 -3.21
C GLU A 219 0.07 22.35 -2.43
N LEU A 220 0.67 21.37 -3.12
CA LEU A 220 1.39 20.27 -2.49
C LEU A 220 2.74 20.74 -1.92
N SER A 221 3.49 21.55 -2.67
CA SER A 221 4.77 22.12 -2.20
C SER A 221 4.57 23.07 -1.00
N GLU A 222 3.49 23.88 -1.00
CA GLU A 222 3.12 24.75 0.12
C GLU A 222 3.02 24.00 1.46
N ILE A 223 2.44 22.80 1.46
CA ILE A 223 2.32 21.96 2.67
C ILE A 223 3.53 21.03 2.89
N GLY A 224 4.54 21.05 2.02
CA GLY A 224 5.74 20.22 2.13
C GLY A 224 5.61 18.78 1.59
N VAL A 225 4.56 18.49 0.80
CA VAL A 225 4.47 17.25 0.01
C VAL A 225 5.49 17.33 -1.13
N ASN A 226 6.25 16.25 -1.35
CA ASN A 226 7.31 16.20 -2.37
C ASN A 226 7.23 14.98 -3.31
N LEU A 227 6.19 14.16 -3.15
CA LEU A 227 5.87 13.05 -4.04
C LEU A 227 4.35 12.97 -4.23
N ASN A 228 3.89 12.96 -5.48
CA ASN A 228 2.48 12.76 -5.82
C ASN A 228 2.34 11.46 -6.62
N PHE A 229 1.40 10.61 -6.24
CA PHE A 229 1.02 9.40 -6.95
C PHE A 229 0.06 9.74 -8.09
N ALA A 230 0.52 10.60 -8.98
CA ALA A 230 -0.15 11.05 -10.19
C ALA A 230 0.93 11.37 -11.25
N PRO A 231 0.61 11.33 -12.55
CA PRO A 231 -0.71 11.06 -13.13
C PRO A 231 -0.97 9.57 -13.35
N VAL A 232 -2.26 9.20 -13.48
CA VAL A 232 -2.65 7.90 -14.02
C VAL A 232 -2.35 7.89 -15.52
N VAL A 233 -1.57 6.90 -15.96
CA VAL A 233 -1.21 6.69 -17.37
C VAL A 233 -1.78 5.39 -17.95
N ASP A 234 -2.60 4.69 -17.16
CA ASP A 234 -3.49 3.65 -17.67
C ASP A 234 -4.40 4.24 -18.77
N LEU A 235 -4.54 3.52 -19.88
CA LEU A 235 -5.37 3.93 -21.00
C LEU A 235 -6.85 3.64 -20.72
N ASN A 236 -7.74 4.53 -21.14
CA ASN A 236 -9.17 4.28 -21.04
C ASN A 236 -9.61 3.31 -22.16
N LYS A 237 -9.64 2.00 -21.87
CA LYS A 237 -10.12 0.98 -22.83
C LYS A 237 -11.63 0.72 -22.74
N GLY A 238 -12.39 1.61 -22.07
CA GLY A 238 -13.85 1.50 -21.95
C GLY A 238 -14.33 0.39 -21.01
N VAL A 239 -13.43 -0.26 -20.25
CA VAL A 239 -13.79 -1.28 -19.26
C VAL A 239 -14.49 -0.62 -18.07
N VAL A 240 -15.76 -0.97 -17.87
CA VAL A 240 -16.58 -0.50 -16.75
C VAL A 240 -17.19 -1.70 -16.04
N ASN A 241 -16.64 -2.08 -14.90
CA ASN A 241 -17.19 -3.14 -14.05
C ASN A 241 -17.86 -2.52 -12.79
N PRO A 242 -19.16 -2.75 -12.53
CA PRO A 242 -19.80 -2.34 -11.28
C PRO A 242 -19.19 -2.95 -10.00
N GLN A 243 -18.38 -4.00 -10.13
CA GLN A 243 -17.64 -4.60 -9.03
C GLN A 243 -16.28 -3.93 -8.78
N ASP A 244 -15.76 -3.13 -9.72
CA ASP A 244 -14.61 -2.26 -9.51
C ASP A 244 -15.00 -1.07 -8.63
N LYS A 245 -14.64 -1.15 -7.36
CA LYS A 245 -15.06 -0.22 -6.30
C LYS A 245 -13.98 0.79 -5.99
N PHE A 246 -12.72 0.44 -6.16
CA PHE A 246 -11.59 1.21 -5.67
C PHE A 246 -10.65 1.67 -6.79
N SER A 247 -10.44 0.86 -7.83
CA SER A 247 -9.57 1.24 -8.94
C SER A 247 -10.24 2.28 -9.86
N GLN A 248 -11.46 2.01 -10.32
CA GLN A 248 -12.29 2.88 -11.18
C GLN A 248 -11.50 3.57 -12.31
N ILE A 249 -10.65 2.82 -13.02
CA ILE A 249 -9.67 3.38 -13.98
C ILE A 249 -10.36 4.23 -15.07
N TYR A 250 -11.53 3.81 -15.55
CA TYR A 250 -12.34 4.55 -16.53
C TYR A 250 -12.74 5.98 -16.12
N ARG A 251 -12.62 6.34 -14.83
CA ARG A 251 -12.90 7.69 -14.28
C ARG A 251 -11.64 8.52 -14.02
N ARG A 252 -10.45 7.90 -14.13
CA ARG A 252 -9.14 8.45 -13.76
C ARG A 252 -8.20 8.56 -14.97
N ALA A 253 -8.30 7.61 -15.89
CA ALA A 253 -7.55 7.57 -17.15
C ALA A 253 -7.79 8.82 -17.99
N ILE A 254 -6.71 9.32 -18.61
CA ILE A 254 -6.69 10.60 -19.33
C ILE A 254 -7.38 10.50 -20.70
N SER A 255 -7.13 9.40 -21.44
CA SER A 255 -7.67 9.15 -22.78
C SER A 255 -7.53 7.66 -23.14
N ALA A 256 -8.20 7.22 -24.22
CA ALA A 256 -7.91 5.95 -24.88
C ALA A 256 -6.65 6.00 -25.75
N ASP A 257 -6.26 7.20 -26.22
CA ASP A 257 -5.09 7.43 -27.07
C ASP A 257 -3.81 7.58 -26.23
N ARG A 258 -2.84 6.68 -26.47
CA ARG A 258 -1.57 6.63 -25.74
C ARG A 258 -0.61 7.79 -26.00
N GLU A 259 -0.63 8.40 -27.18
CA GLU A 259 0.20 9.57 -27.48
C GLU A 259 -0.37 10.79 -26.75
N VAL A 260 -1.71 10.88 -26.64
CA VAL A 260 -2.39 11.86 -25.78
C VAL A 260 -2.00 11.65 -24.32
N VAL A 261 -2.15 10.42 -23.79
CA VAL A 261 -1.80 10.11 -22.38
C VAL A 261 -0.32 10.41 -22.11
N ALA A 262 0.60 9.99 -22.99
CA ALA A 262 2.04 10.22 -22.83
C ALA A 262 2.41 11.71 -22.77
N LYS A 263 1.88 12.52 -23.69
CA LYS A 263 2.16 13.97 -23.72
C LYS A 263 1.59 14.70 -22.51
N VAL A 264 0.34 14.40 -22.14
CA VAL A 264 -0.30 15.01 -20.96
C VAL A 264 0.46 14.63 -19.69
N ALA A 265 0.87 13.36 -19.56
CA ALA A 265 1.67 12.91 -18.44
C ALA A 265 3.04 13.60 -18.38
N LEU A 266 3.74 13.75 -19.51
CA LEU A 266 5.01 14.48 -19.56
C LEU A 266 4.86 15.93 -19.11
N TRP A 267 3.87 16.67 -19.63
CA TRP A 267 3.65 18.06 -19.23
C TRP A 267 3.26 18.19 -17.76
N TYR A 268 2.44 17.28 -17.25
CA TYR A 268 2.05 17.24 -15.84
C TYR A 268 3.27 16.95 -14.94
N CYS A 269 4.07 15.93 -15.27
CA CYS A 269 5.29 15.57 -14.53
C CYS A 269 6.31 16.71 -14.51
N GLN A 270 6.67 17.26 -15.67
CA GLN A 270 7.63 18.35 -15.78
C GLN A 270 7.15 19.60 -15.01
N THR A 271 5.86 19.90 -15.05
CA THR A 271 5.30 21.04 -14.30
C THR A 271 5.33 20.80 -12.79
N LEU A 272 5.06 19.59 -12.28
CA LEU A 272 5.17 19.31 -10.84
C LEU A 272 6.62 19.37 -10.34
N GLU A 273 7.58 18.98 -11.19
CA GLU A 273 9.02 19.11 -10.91
C GLU A 273 9.46 20.57 -10.75
N GLU A 274 8.85 21.54 -11.45
CA GLU A 274 9.06 22.99 -11.24
C GLU A 274 8.75 23.45 -9.79
N TYR A 275 7.94 22.70 -9.03
CA TYR A 275 7.59 22.97 -7.63
C TYR A 275 8.30 22.02 -6.63
N GLY A 276 9.28 21.24 -7.08
CA GLY A 276 10.00 20.26 -6.26
C GLY A 276 9.18 19.00 -5.92
N VAL A 277 8.01 18.80 -6.54
CA VAL A 277 7.14 17.63 -6.33
C VAL A 277 7.44 16.59 -7.41
N LYS A 278 7.89 15.39 -7.02
CA LYS A 278 8.03 14.28 -7.97
C LYS A 278 6.67 13.68 -8.31
N CYS A 279 6.46 13.37 -9.59
CA CYS A 279 5.31 12.59 -10.04
C CYS A 279 5.59 11.08 -9.99
N THR A 280 4.52 10.30 -10.00
CA THR A 280 4.58 8.84 -10.12
C THR A 280 3.55 8.40 -11.15
N ILE A 281 4.02 7.87 -12.28
CA ILE A 281 3.14 7.28 -13.29
C ILE A 281 2.64 5.93 -12.82
N LYS A 282 1.34 5.66 -13.02
CA LYS A 282 0.69 4.44 -12.52
C LYS A 282 -0.46 3.95 -13.40
N HIS A 283 -0.81 2.67 -13.38
CA HIS A 283 -0.24 1.59 -12.55
C HIS A 283 0.34 0.50 -13.49
N PHE A 284 1.67 0.39 -13.55
CA PHE A 284 2.33 -0.56 -14.46
C PHE A 284 1.90 -2.00 -14.10
N PRO A 285 1.44 -2.86 -15.05
CA PRO A 285 1.69 -2.85 -16.50
C PRO A 285 0.65 -2.11 -17.36
N GLY A 286 -0.27 -1.35 -16.76
CA GLY A 286 -1.44 -0.80 -17.44
C GLY A 286 -2.71 -1.54 -17.03
N LEU A 287 -3.48 -0.97 -16.11
CA LEU A 287 -4.72 -1.56 -15.59
C LEU A 287 -5.96 -1.24 -16.43
N GLY A 288 -5.83 -0.49 -17.53
CA GLY A 288 -6.94 -0.06 -18.38
C GLY A 288 -7.78 -1.19 -18.99
N ARG A 289 -7.22 -2.39 -19.10
CA ARG A 289 -7.86 -3.61 -19.63
C ARG A 289 -8.33 -4.58 -18.56
N VAL A 290 -7.93 -4.36 -17.32
CA VAL A 290 -8.22 -5.24 -16.19
C VAL A 290 -9.65 -4.97 -15.75
N ASP A 291 -10.47 -6.03 -15.69
CA ASP A 291 -11.87 -5.95 -15.24
C ASP A 291 -12.03 -6.13 -13.72
N THR A 292 -10.98 -6.61 -13.04
CA THR A 292 -11.01 -7.07 -11.65
C THR A 292 -10.24 -6.13 -10.72
N ASP A 293 -10.83 -5.80 -9.57
CA ASP A 293 -10.29 -4.81 -8.64
C ASP A 293 -9.24 -5.42 -7.69
N THR A 294 -7.96 -5.10 -7.93
CA THR A 294 -6.79 -5.57 -7.18
C THR A 294 -6.83 -5.24 -5.68
N HIS A 295 -7.68 -4.32 -5.25
CA HIS A 295 -7.88 -4.03 -3.82
C HIS A 295 -8.60 -5.18 -3.09
N ILE A 296 -9.40 -5.97 -3.80
CA ILE A 296 -10.29 -7.01 -3.23
C ILE A 296 -10.12 -8.40 -3.83
N ASP A 297 -9.46 -8.55 -4.98
CA ASP A 297 -9.19 -9.84 -5.62
C ASP A 297 -7.87 -9.82 -6.42
N HIS A 298 -7.51 -10.93 -7.07
CA HIS A 298 -6.38 -11.01 -7.98
C HIS A 298 -6.78 -10.57 -9.39
N ALA A 299 -5.97 -9.71 -10.01
CA ALA A 299 -6.10 -9.35 -11.42
C ALA A 299 -5.09 -10.09 -12.29
N GLU A 300 -5.52 -10.49 -13.49
CA GLU A 300 -4.68 -11.12 -14.50
C GLU A 300 -4.78 -10.32 -15.81
N LEU A 301 -3.64 -10.10 -16.47
CA LEU A 301 -3.54 -9.42 -17.76
C LEU A 301 -3.00 -10.42 -18.79
N ASP A 302 -3.90 -11.01 -19.57
CA ASP A 302 -3.62 -12.00 -20.63
C ASP A 302 -3.46 -11.36 -22.01
N THR A 303 -3.37 -10.03 -22.08
CA THR A 303 -3.15 -9.29 -23.34
C THR A 303 -1.77 -9.64 -23.92
N PRO A 304 -1.66 -9.98 -25.22
CA PRO A 304 -0.38 -10.32 -25.83
C PRO A 304 0.66 -9.20 -25.71
N LEU A 305 1.92 -9.57 -25.44
CA LEU A 305 3.01 -8.59 -25.23
C LEU A 305 3.21 -7.65 -26.41
N SER A 306 3.00 -8.11 -27.64
CA SER A 306 3.07 -7.26 -28.84
C SER A 306 2.03 -6.14 -28.84
N GLU A 307 0.84 -6.38 -28.29
CA GLU A 307 -0.21 -5.37 -28.15
C GLU A 307 0.13 -4.42 -27.00
N LEU A 308 0.55 -4.92 -25.84
CA LEU A 308 0.96 -4.07 -24.70
C LEU A 308 2.15 -3.16 -25.06
N VAL A 309 3.17 -3.68 -25.75
CA VAL A 309 4.32 -2.90 -26.26
C VAL A 309 3.87 -1.82 -27.24
N ALA A 310 2.93 -2.14 -28.13
CA ALA A 310 2.43 -1.20 -29.13
C ALA A 310 1.45 -0.16 -28.56
N ASP A 311 0.85 -0.42 -27.39
CA ASP A 311 -0.30 0.31 -26.88
C ASP A 311 -0.12 0.77 -25.41
N ASP A 312 -0.51 -0.06 -24.45
CA ASP A 312 -0.60 0.26 -23.01
C ASP A 312 0.75 0.67 -22.38
N TRP A 313 1.87 0.21 -22.92
CA TRP A 313 3.21 0.55 -22.43
C TRP A 313 3.82 1.79 -23.04
N VAL A 314 3.23 2.35 -24.11
CA VAL A 314 3.77 3.57 -24.76
C VAL A 314 3.84 4.75 -23.79
N PRO A 315 2.80 5.08 -22.97
CA PRO A 315 2.89 6.18 -22.01
C PRO A 315 3.98 5.94 -20.95
N PHE A 316 4.08 4.72 -20.43
CA PHE A 316 5.12 4.35 -19.47
C PHE A 316 6.51 4.54 -20.07
N ARG A 317 6.79 3.98 -21.26
CA ARG A 317 8.09 4.09 -21.93
C ARG A 317 8.45 5.53 -22.29
N GLN A 318 7.49 6.33 -22.77
CA GLN A 318 7.75 7.74 -23.10
C GLN A 318 8.08 8.55 -21.83
N VAL A 319 7.32 8.39 -20.74
CA VAL A 319 7.54 9.16 -19.52
C VAL A 319 8.81 8.69 -18.77
N MET A 320 9.07 7.39 -18.71
CA MET A 320 10.30 6.79 -18.16
C MET A 320 11.58 7.29 -18.84
N ASN A 321 11.51 7.63 -20.13
CA ASN A 321 12.66 8.05 -20.92
C ASN A 321 12.86 9.57 -20.98
N ASN A 322 11.83 10.38 -20.67
CA ASN A 322 11.83 11.83 -20.91
C ASN A 322 11.44 12.67 -19.67
N SER A 323 11.44 12.06 -18.48
CA SER A 323 11.21 12.72 -17.19
C SER A 323 11.92 11.95 -16.07
N GLN A 324 11.88 12.47 -14.83
CA GLN A 324 12.34 11.74 -13.64
C GLN A 324 11.16 11.26 -12.77
N ALA A 325 9.99 11.08 -13.39
CA ALA A 325 8.84 10.51 -12.71
C ALA A 325 9.14 9.09 -12.21
N PHE A 326 8.64 8.78 -11.03
CA PHE A 326 8.69 7.43 -10.47
C PHE A 326 7.69 6.56 -11.22
N THR A 327 7.88 5.24 -11.23
CA THR A 327 6.87 4.31 -11.75
C THR A 327 6.30 3.45 -10.63
N MET A 328 4.98 3.47 -10.48
CA MET A 328 4.27 2.57 -9.59
C MET A 328 3.87 1.29 -10.31
N LEU A 329 4.20 0.15 -9.72
CA LEU A 329 3.87 -1.18 -10.23
C LEU A 329 2.67 -1.74 -9.45
N GLY A 330 1.58 -1.99 -10.17
CA GLY A 330 0.35 -2.57 -9.65
C GLY A 330 0.43 -4.08 -9.39
N HIS A 331 -0.66 -4.61 -8.85
CA HIS A 331 -0.74 -6.01 -8.41
C HIS A 331 -1.44 -6.97 -9.39
N ALA A 332 -1.57 -6.58 -10.66
CA ALA A 332 -1.96 -7.50 -11.71
C ALA A 332 -0.81 -8.46 -12.06
N LYS A 333 -1.13 -9.71 -12.37
CA LYS A 333 -0.18 -10.63 -13.01
C LYS A 333 -0.11 -10.38 -14.50
N LEU A 334 1.07 -10.49 -15.09
CA LEU A 334 1.28 -10.37 -16.53
C LEU A 334 1.46 -11.77 -17.10
N MET A 335 0.38 -12.41 -17.53
CA MET A 335 0.34 -13.87 -17.77
C MET A 335 1.35 -14.34 -18.81
N ALA A 336 1.67 -13.50 -19.79
CA ALA A 336 2.67 -13.76 -20.82
C ALA A 336 4.14 -13.64 -20.34
N VAL A 337 4.40 -13.31 -19.07
CA VAL A 337 5.74 -13.16 -18.47
C VAL A 337 5.87 -13.88 -17.13
N ASP A 338 4.91 -13.71 -16.22
CA ASP A 338 4.85 -14.36 -14.91
C ASP A 338 3.38 -14.55 -14.49
N ASP A 339 2.94 -15.81 -14.50
CA ASP A 339 1.58 -16.24 -14.14
C ASP A 339 1.43 -16.58 -12.63
N GLN A 340 2.55 -16.55 -11.89
CA GLN A 340 2.56 -16.79 -10.45
C GLN A 340 2.51 -15.49 -9.66
N ASN A 341 3.30 -14.49 -10.05
CA ASN A 341 3.54 -13.29 -9.25
C ASN A 341 2.98 -12.01 -9.91
N PRO A 342 2.24 -11.19 -9.14
CA PRO A 342 1.99 -9.79 -9.48
C PRO A 342 3.22 -9.01 -9.92
N VAL A 343 3.03 -8.13 -10.91
CA VAL A 343 4.06 -7.27 -11.52
C VAL A 343 4.90 -6.49 -10.50
N SER A 344 4.29 -6.05 -9.39
CA SER A 344 4.97 -5.37 -8.27
C SER A 344 6.10 -6.13 -7.56
N PHE A 345 6.17 -7.46 -7.69
CA PHE A 345 7.25 -8.26 -7.08
C PHE A 345 7.76 -9.42 -7.95
N SER A 346 7.36 -9.49 -9.22
CA SER A 346 7.92 -10.44 -10.19
C SER A 346 9.35 -10.06 -10.60
N SER A 347 10.31 -10.97 -10.41
CA SER A 347 11.70 -10.80 -10.85
C SER A 347 11.84 -10.75 -12.38
N ALA A 348 11.01 -11.50 -13.12
CA ALA A 348 10.96 -11.46 -14.57
C ALA A 348 10.47 -10.09 -15.09
N VAL A 349 9.49 -9.48 -14.42
CA VAL A 349 8.96 -8.17 -14.83
C VAL A 349 9.88 -7.03 -14.38
N VAL A 350 10.20 -6.94 -13.09
CA VAL A 350 11.01 -5.82 -12.58
C VAL A 350 12.46 -5.96 -13.03
N GLY A 351 13.08 -7.11 -12.75
CA GLY A 351 14.49 -7.37 -13.00
C GLY A 351 14.82 -7.56 -14.48
N ASP A 352 14.15 -8.48 -15.15
CA ASP A 352 14.50 -8.84 -16.54
C ASP A 352 13.90 -7.89 -17.57
N MET A 353 12.62 -7.51 -17.44
CA MET A 353 12.01 -6.57 -18.38
C MET A 353 12.37 -5.11 -18.10
N ILE A 354 12.02 -4.55 -16.93
CA ILE A 354 12.19 -3.10 -16.68
C ILE A 354 13.67 -2.72 -16.49
N ARG A 355 14.40 -3.40 -15.58
CA ARG A 355 15.80 -3.05 -15.26
C ARG A 355 16.79 -3.45 -16.36
N LYS A 356 16.70 -4.67 -16.91
CA LYS A 356 17.65 -5.15 -17.94
C LYS A 356 17.23 -4.81 -19.36
N SER A 357 16.03 -5.20 -19.78
CA SER A 357 15.60 -5.09 -21.19
C SER A 357 15.23 -3.66 -21.60
N TRP A 358 14.57 -2.91 -20.73
CA TRP A 358 14.20 -1.51 -20.98
C TRP A 358 15.26 -0.52 -20.48
N GLN A 359 16.24 -0.99 -19.71
CA GLN A 359 17.34 -0.20 -19.14
C GLN A 359 16.85 0.98 -18.29
N HIS A 360 15.69 0.86 -17.65
CA HIS A 360 15.13 1.95 -16.84
C HIS A 360 15.75 1.96 -15.43
N ASP A 361 16.53 3.01 -15.15
CA ASP A 361 17.24 3.20 -13.88
C ASP A 361 16.57 4.25 -12.96
N GLY A 362 15.34 4.68 -13.27
CA GLY A 362 14.53 5.55 -12.40
C GLY A 362 13.95 4.82 -11.18
N VAL A 363 13.30 5.55 -10.28
CA VAL A 363 12.75 4.98 -9.04
C VAL A 363 11.48 4.18 -9.32
N LEU A 364 11.47 2.92 -8.89
CA LEU A 364 10.32 2.03 -8.94
C LEU A 364 9.70 1.88 -7.55
N ILE A 365 8.39 2.06 -7.46
CA ILE A 365 7.59 1.92 -6.24
C ILE A 365 6.49 0.87 -6.45
N THR A 366 6.10 0.16 -5.40
CA THR A 366 4.92 -0.72 -5.45
C THR A 366 3.64 0.08 -5.31
N ASP A 367 2.53 -0.43 -5.85
CA ASP A 367 1.20 -0.12 -5.33
C ASP A 367 1.05 -0.66 -3.88
N ASP A 368 -0.05 -0.35 -3.18
CA ASP A 368 -0.17 -0.59 -1.74
C ASP A 368 -0.18 -2.08 -1.35
N PHE A 369 0.86 -2.55 -0.69
CA PHE A 369 0.99 -3.92 -0.18
C PHE A 369 -0.03 -4.29 0.92
N CYS A 370 -0.91 -3.37 1.33
CA CYS A 370 -2.11 -3.71 2.09
C CYS A 370 -3.25 -4.33 1.23
N MET A 371 -3.15 -4.28 -0.10
CA MET A 371 -4.17 -4.77 -1.04
C MET A 371 -4.28 -6.31 -1.02
N GLN A 372 -5.51 -6.80 -1.25
CA GLN A 372 -5.84 -8.22 -1.12
C GLN A 372 -5.03 -9.10 -2.10
N ALA A 373 -4.70 -8.59 -3.29
CA ALA A 373 -3.86 -9.27 -4.28
C ALA A 373 -2.47 -9.66 -3.74
N VAL A 374 -1.88 -8.85 -2.85
CA VAL A 374 -0.59 -9.14 -2.20
C VAL A 374 -0.80 -10.03 -0.98
N TYR A 375 -1.72 -9.66 -0.10
CA TYR A 375 -1.98 -10.39 1.15
C TYR A 375 -2.43 -11.83 0.94
N SER A 376 -3.17 -12.10 -0.15
CA SER A 376 -3.71 -13.42 -0.51
C SER A 376 -2.83 -14.19 -1.52
N SER A 377 -1.75 -13.57 -2.01
CA SER A 377 -0.79 -14.25 -2.88
C SER A 377 -0.16 -15.44 -2.16
N LYS A 378 0.37 -16.42 -2.93
CA LYS A 378 1.09 -17.58 -2.38
C LYS A 378 2.30 -17.16 -1.52
N ALA A 379 2.94 -16.05 -1.88
CA ALA A 379 4.06 -15.45 -1.15
C ALA A 379 3.59 -14.82 0.19
N GLY A 380 2.44 -14.15 0.17
CA GLY A 380 2.00 -13.27 1.25
C GLY A 380 2.95 -12.08 1.46
N LEU A 381 2.60 -11.20 2.39
CA LEU A 381 3.30 -9.92 2.57
C LEU A 381 4.83 -10.07 2.81
N ALA A 382 5.24 -11.04 3.62
CA ALA A 382 6.65 -11.19 4.00
C ALA A 382 7.56 -11.58 2.83
N ALA A 383 7.18 -12.60 2.05
CA ALA A 383 7.95 -13.01 0.89
C ALA A 383 7.82 -12.00 -0.25
N ALA A 384 6.62 -11.46 -0.52
CA ALA A 384 6.42 -10.42 -1.53
C ALA A 384 7.29 -9.16 -1.28
N THR A 385 7.52 -8.78 -0.02
CA THR A 385 8.43 -7.67 0.34
C THR A 385 9.90 -8.01 0.01
N ILE A 386 10.35 -9.23 0.30
CA ILE A 386 11.72 -9.69 -0.01
C ILE A 386 11.91 -9.81 -1.53
N GLU A 387 10.92 -10.38 -2.22
CA GLU A 387 10.90 -10.57 -3.68
C GLU A 387 10.92 -9.22 -4.41
N ALA A 388 10.10 -8.24 -3.99
CA ALA A 388 10.11 -6.90 -4.56
C ALA A 388 11.50 -6.25 -4.51
N ILE A 389 12.14 -6.24 -3.34
CA ILE A 389 13.46 -5.63 -3.15
C ILE A 389 14.52 -6.37 -3.98
N ASN A 390 14.53 -7.71 -3.96
CA ASN A 390 15.47 -8.51 -4.76
C ASN A 390 15.24 -8.39 -6.27
N ALA A 391 13.98 -8.16 -6.70
CA ALA A 391 13.63 -7.91 -8.10
C ALA A 391 14.07 -6.50 -8.57
N GLY A 392 14.40 -5.59 -7.65
CA GLY A 392 14.89 -4.25 -7.93
C GLY A 392 13.84 -3.15 -7.86
N ILE A 393 12.77 -3.35 -7.08
CA ILE A 393 11.94 -2.26 -6.56
C ILE A 393 12.75 -1.42 -5.59
N ASP A 394 12.53 -0.10 -5.60
CA ASP A 394 13.22 0.82 -4.70
C ASP A 394 12.39 1.26 -3.49
N LEU A 395 11.05 1.30 -3.62
CA LEU A 395 10.13 1.68 -2.56
C LEU A 395 8.96 0.70 -2.45
N VAL A 396 8.69 0.21 -1.25
CA VAL A 396 7.49 -0.58 -0.91
C VAL A 396 6.50 0.33 -0.18
N LEU A 397 5.28 0.45 -0.73
CA LEU A 397 4.19 1.22 -0.16
C LEU A 397 3.35 0.33 0.78
N ILE A 398 3.17 0.78 2.03
CA ILE A 398 2.26 0.13 3.00
C ILE A 398 1.38 1.22 3.65
N ALA A 399 0.29 1.57 2.97
CA ALA A 399 -0.48 2.78 3.24
C ALA A 399 -1.43 2.72 4.45
N PHE A 400 -1.88 1.53 4.88
CA PHE A 400 -3.09 1.46 5.71
C PHE A 400 -2.89 1.24 7.22
N THR A 401 -1.97 0.36 7.63
CA THR A 401 -1.83 -0.04 9.03
C THR A 401 -0.45 -0.56 9.43
N GLN A 402 -0.12 -0.31 10.70
CA GLN A 402 1.06 -0.83 11.40
C GLN A 402 1.07 -2.36 11.54
N ASP A 403 -0.09 -3.02 11.42
CA ASP A 403 -0.17 -4.49 11.40
C ASP A 403 0.62 -5.11 10.24
N LEU A 404 0.86 -4.37 9.16
CA LEU A 404 1.54 -4.86 7.96
C LEU A 404 2.98 -4.35 7.87
N TYR A 405 3.25 -3.06 8.11
CA TYR A 405 4.62 -2.56 7.93
C TYR A 405 5.63 -3.11 8.95
N TYR A 406 5.25 -3.35 10.21
CA TYR A 406 6.19 -3.95 11.18
C TYR A 406 6.60 -5.39 10.79
N PRO A 407 5.68 -6.30 10.40
CA PRO A 407 6.07 -7.60 9.84
C PRO A 407 6.86 -7.54 8.53
N ALA A 408 6.59 -6.58 7.64
CA ALA A 408 7.35 -6.42 6.40
C ALA A 408 8.81 -5.97 6.67
N MET A 409 9.01 -5.01 7.58
CA MET A 409 10.33 -4.58 8.04
C MET A 409 11.10 -5.72 8.72
N ASP A 410 10.43 -6.50 9.58
CA ASP A 410 11.02 -7.67 10.26
C ASP A 410 11.40 -8.79 9.28
N ALA A 411 10.59 -9.01 8.24
CA ALA A 411 10.91 -9.95 7.17
C ALA A 411 12.17 -9.54 6.40
N LEU A 412 12.31 -8.27 6.01
CA LEU A 412 13.53 -7.77 5.35
C LEU A 412 14.75 -7.83 6.28
N LEU A 413 14.62 -7.44 7.55
CA LEU A 413 15.73 -7.52 8.52
C LEU A 413 16.23 -8.96 8.72
N LYS A 414 15.31 -9.93 8.74
CA LYS A 414 15.64 -11.36 8.81
C LYS A 414 16.26 -11.88 7.51
N ALA A 415 15.76 -11.44 6.36
CA ALA A 415 16.33 -11.78 5.05
C ALA A 415 17.77 -11.24 4.90
N ASP A 416 18.03 -10.00 5.32
CA ASP A 416 19.37 -9.40 5.37
C ASP A 416 20.30 -10.16 6.34
N GLN A 417 19.79 -10.52 7.53
CA GLN A 417 20.48 -11.40 8.50
C GLN A 417 20.88 -12.77 7.92
N ALA A 418 20.02 -13.35 7.08
CA ALA A 418 20.21 -14.65 6.48
C ALA A 418 20.99 -14.62 5.15
N GLY A 419 21.40 -13.44 4.66
CA GLY A 419 22.07 -13.29 3.36
C GLY A 419 21.16 -13.54 2.14
N ILE A 420 19.84 -13.42 2.32
CA ILE A 420 18.82 -13.64 1.28
C ILE A 420 18.63 -12.38 0.40
N LEU A 421 18.95 -11.18 0.91
CA LEU A 421 18.87 -9.95 0.12
C LEU A 421 20.07 -9.79 -0.81
N ASP A 422 19.81 -9.54 -2.09
CA ASP A 422 20.83 -9.16 -3.08
C ASP A 422 21.34 -7.75 -2.77
N GLN A 423 22.55 -7.71 -2.19
CA GLN A 423 23.21 -6.47 -1.77
C GLN A 423 23.56 -5.57 -2.98
N VAL A 424 23.82 -6.14 -4.16
CA VAL A 424 24.13 -5.36 -5.37
C VAL A 424 22.88 -4.67 -5.93
N VAL A 425 21.72 -5.33 -5.83
CA VAL A 425 20.42 -4.73 -6.16
C VAL A 425 20.06 -3.63 -5.14
N LEU A 426 20.24 -3.91 -3.85
CA LEU A 426 19.99 -2.96 -2.76
C LEU A 426 20.87 -1.69 -2.86
N ASP A 427 22.17 -1.84 -3.11
CA ASP A 427 23.10 -0.72 -3.28
C ASP A 427 22.87 0.10 -4.57
N LYS A 428 22.28 -0.51 -5.61
CA LYS A 428 21.78 0.24 -6.79
C LYS A 428 20.53 1.03 -6.40
N SER A 429 19.62 0.41 -5.66
CA SER A 429 18.40 1.04 -5.22
C SER A 429 18.64 2.27 -4.35
N TYR A 430 19.49 2.14 -3.33
CA TYR A 430 19.90 3.26 -2.47
C TYR A 430 20.43 4.45 -3.28
N ARG A 431 21.27 4.20 -4.31
CA ARG A 431 21.78 5.24 -5.19
C ARG A 431 20.70 5.97 -6.00
N ARG A 432 19.67 5.26 -6.48
CA ARG A 432 18.52 5.90 -7.16
C ARG A 432 17.73 6.80 -6.22
N LEU A 433 17.50 6.34 -4.99
CA LEU A 433 16.77 7.11 -3.98
C LEU A 433 17.51 8.41 -3.64
N GLU A 434 18.83 8.35 -3.41
CA GLU A 434 19.64 9.55 -3.15
C GLU A 434 19.73 10.48 -4.38
N GLN A 435 19.90 9.95 -5.60
CA GLN A 435 19.88 10.75 -6.83
C GLN A 435 18.54 11.47 -7.01
N ALA A 436 17.42 10.78 -6.81
CA ALA A 436 16.09 11.36 -6.90
C ALA A 436 15.86 12.50 -5.89
N LYS A 437 16.52 12.46 -4.72
CA LYS A 437 16.48 13.54 -3.71
C LYS A 437 17.33 14.75 -4.07
N ILE A 438 18.49 14.54 -4.71
CA ILE A 438 19.38 15.63 -5.14
C ILE A 438 18.68 16.50 -6.19
N ILE A 439 18.02 15.88 -7.17
CA ILE A 439 17.43 16.62 -8.29
C ILE A 439 16.13 17.35 -7.90
N SER A 440 15.53 17.03 -6.74
CA SER A 440 14.43 17.83 -6.16
C SER A 440 14.89 19.11 -5.43
N ARG A 441 16.19 19.47 -5.47
CA ARG A 441 16.76 20.64 -4.78
C ARG A 441 17.41 21.68 -5.69
N GLY A 442 17.46 21.46 -7.00
CA GLY A 442 17.99 22.38 -8.01
C GLY A 442 16.89 22.88 -8.93
#